data_AF-I0CKX2-F1
#
_entry.id   AF-I0CKX2-F1
#
_cell.length_a   1.000
_cell.length_b   1.000
_cell.length_c   1.000
_cell.angle_alpha   90.00
_cell.angle_beta   90.00
_cell.angle_gamma   90.00
#
_symmetry.space_group_name_H-M   'P 1'
#
loop_
_entity.id
_entity.type
_entity.pdbx_description
1 polymer ?
#
loop_
_entity_poly.entity_id
_entity_poly.type
_entity_poly.pdbx_seq_one_letter_code
_entity_poly.pdbx_strand_id
1 'polypeptide(L)'
;AAENIDTYFITGGVRAFAPGRINYYFKFSGPSYSVDTACYSSLAAIQLACTSLWAGDCDTACAGGLNVLTNPDIFSGLSKGQFLSKTGSCKTYDNDADGYCRGDGSGSVVLKRYEDAIADKDNILGCILDAATNHSAEAVS
;
A
#
# COMPACT_ATOMS: atom_id res chain seq x y z
N ALA A 1 -14.74 22.55 -9.72
CA ALA A 1 -15.05 23.52 -8.65
C ALA A 1 -13.82 23.59 -7.75
N ALA A 2 -13.48 24.78 -7.21
CA ALA A 2 -12.43 24.85 -6.19
C ALA A 2 -12.84 23.98 -5.00
N GLU A 3 -11.91 23.19 -4.44
CA GLU A 3 -12.17 22.44 -3.23
C GLU A 3 -12.61 23.39 -2.12
N ASN A 4 -13.67 23.02 -1.38
CA ASN A 4 -14.09 23.77 -0.20
C ASN A 4 -13.15 23.41 0.96
N ILE A 5 -12.13 24.24 1.16
CA ILE A 5 -11.09 24.02 2.17
C ILE A 5 -11.65 24.38 3.55
N ASP A 6 -11.75 23.39 4.42
CA ASP A 6 -12.18 23.54 5.81
C ASP A 6 -11.09 23.11 6.82
N THR A 7 -11.44 23.12 8.11
CA THR A 7 -10.54 22.74 9.20
C THR A 7 -10.03 21.29 9.10
N TYR A 8 -10.77 20.39 8.45
CA TYR A 8 -10.42 18.98 8.32
C TYR A 8 -9.65 18.66 7.05
N PHE A 9 -9.62 19.57 6.07
CA PHE A 9 -8.95 19.41 4.79
C PHE A 9 -7.56 18.77 4.89
N ILE A 10 -6.67 19.34 5.70
CA ILE A 10 -5.30 18.83 5.87
C ILE A 10 -5.30 17.43 6.50
N THR A 11 -6.03 17.26 7.59
CA THR A 11 -6.04 15.98 8.32
C THR A 11 -6.74 14.87 7.54
N GLY A 12 -7.66 15.21 6.64
CA GLY A 12 -8.42 14.28 5.81
C GLY A 12 -7.72 13.92 4.50
N GLY A 13 -6.94 14.84 3.92
CA GLY A 13 -6.27 14.64 2.63
C GLY A 13 -4.81 14.20 2.70
N VAL A 14 -4.07 14.55 3.76
CA VAL A 14 -2.64 14.22 3.86
C VAL A 14 -2.44 12.75 4.20
N ARG A 15 -1.67 12.03 3.36
CA ARG A 15 -1.46 10.58 3.46
C ARG A 15 -0.90 10.10 4.79
N ALA A 16 -0.06 10.89 5.45
CA ALA A 16 0.50 10.55 6.76
C ALA A 16 -0.56 10.34 7.85
N PHE A 17 -1.75 10.95 7.72
CA PHE A 17 -2.84 10.75 8.67
C PHE A 17 -3.53 9.40 8.52
N ALA A 18 -3.40 8.69 7.40
CA ALA A 18 -4.02 7.37 7.25
C ALA A 18 -3.51 6.36 8.30
N PRO A 19 -2.19 6.04 8.37
CA PRO A 19 -1.66 5.20 9.45
C PRO A 19 -1.72 5.90 10.81
N GLY A 20 -1.50 7.22 10.87
CA GLY A 20 -1.54 7.98 12.12
C GLY A 20 -2.91 7.94 12.82
N ARG A 21 -4.02 7.92 12.06
CA ARG A 21 -5.37 7.75 12.61
C ARG A 21 -5.61 6.36 13.18
N ILE A 22 -5.04 5.33 12.56
CA ILE A 22 -5.09 3.96 13.11
C ILE A 22 -4.39 3.93 14.46
N ASN A 23 -3.14 4.45 14.54
CA ASN A 23 -2.41 4.56 15.80
C ASN A 23 -3.17 5.37 16.84
N TYR A 24 -3.70 6.54 16.47
CA TYR A 24 -4.45 7.40 17.37
C TYR A 24 -5.71 6.74 17.93
N TYR A 25 -6.44 6.00 17.09
CA TYR A 25 -7.69 5.34 17.48
C TYR A 25 -7.41 4.19 18.46
N PHE A 26 -6.50 3.29 18.10
CA PHE A 26 -6.17 2.12 18.92
C PHE A 26 -5.15 2.39 20.04
N LYS A 27 -4.64 3.63 20.15
CA LYS A 27 -3.61 4.04 21.12
C LYS A 27 -2.29 3.30 20.94
N PHE A 28 -1.94 2.95 19.70
CA PHE A 28 -0.65 2.39 19.38
C PHE A 28 0.44 3.47 19.41
N SER A 29 1.48 3.24 20.20
CA SER A 29 2.65 4.13 20.33
C SER A 29 3.84 3.71 19.46
N GLY A 30 3.71 2.62 18.70
CA GLY A 30 4.72 2.15 17.76
C GLY A 30 4.89 3.06 16.54
N PRO A 31 5.83 2.72 15.63
CA PRO A 31 6.08 3.49 14.42
C PRO A 31 4.84 3.60 13.51
N SER A 32 4.76 4.69 12.73
CA SER A 32 3.65 4.95 11.82
C SER A 32 4.17 5.62 10.54
N TYR A 33 4.11 4.89 9.42
CA TYR A 33 4.66 5.33 8.14
C TYR A 33 3.61 5.29 7.03
N SER A 34 3.63 6.29 6.16
CA SER A 34 2.98 6.24 4.85
C SER A 34 4.07 6.04 3.79
N VAL A 35 3.93 5.01 2.97
CA VAL A 35 4.91 4.62 1.96
C VAL A 35 4.31 4.89 0.57
N ASP A 36 5.09 5.51 -0.31
CA ASP A 36 4.74 5.68 -1.73
C ASP A 36 5.89 5.19 -2.60
N THR A 37 5.68 4.04 -3.22
CA THR A 37 6.53 3.46 -4.28
C THR A 37 5.67 3.14 -5.51
N ALA A 38 4.66 3.96 -5.76
CA ALA A 38 3.65 3.76 -6.80
C ALA A 38 2.93 2.40 -6.67
N CYS A 39 2.93 1.58 -7.72
CA CYS A 39 2.15 0.34 -7.80
C CYS A 39 2.55 -0.74 -6.78
N TYR A 40 3.75 -0.65 -6.19
CA TYR A 40 4.26 -1.62 -5.21
C TYR A 40 4.14 -1.14 -3.75
N SER A 41 3.50 0.02 -3.50
CA SER A 41 3.48 0.67 -2.18
C SER A 41 3.02 -0.23 -1.04
N SER A 42 2.01 -1.08 -1.25
CA SER A 42 1.50 -1.99 -0.22
C SER A 42 2.50 -3.08 0.16
N LEU A 43 3.20 -3.65 -0.81
CA LEU A 43 4.24 -4.65 -0.57
C LEU A 43 5.50 -4.01 0.04
N ALA A 44 5.85 -2.78 -0.35
CA ALA A 44 6.90 -2.02 0.33
C ALA A 44 6.56 -1.74 1.81
N ALA A 45 5.29 -1.43 2.11
CA ALA A 45 4.83 -1.27 3.49
C ALA A 45 4.91 -2.59 4.29
N ILE A 46 4.54 -3.72 3.68
CA ILE A 46 4.68 -5.05 4.28
C ILE A 46 6.15 -5.38 4.54
N GLN A 47 7.04 -5.12 3.58
CA GLN A 47 8.47 -5.31 3.77
C GLN A 47 9.01 -4.45 4.91
N LEU A 48 8.64 -3.17 4.98
CA LEU A 48 9.04 -2.29 6.08
C LEU A 48 8.57 -2.82 7.44
N ALA A 49 7.34 -3.33 7.52
CA ALA A 49 6.81 -3.96 8.73
C ALA A 49 7.59 -5.23 9.12
N CYS A 50 7.97 -6.07 8.15
CA CYS A 50 8.82 -7.23 8.39
C CYS A 50 10.18 -6.80 8.96
N THR A 51 10.81 -5.78 8.36
CA THR A 51 12.09 -5.23 8.85
C THR A 51 11.96 -4.69 10.27
N SER A 52 10.91 -3.94 10.60
CA SER A 52 10.68 -3.44 11.97
C SER A 52 10.47 -4.56 12.98
N LEU A 53 9.74 -5.63 12.61
CA LEU A 53 9.55 -6.81 13.47
C LEU A 53 10.87 -7.56 13.70
N TRP A 54 11.68 -7.75 12.66
CA TRP A 54 12.98 -8.41 12.77
C TRP A 54 14.01 -7.58 13.53
N ALA A 55 13.96 -6.25 13.41
CA ALA A 55 14.81 -5.33 14.16
C ALA A 55 14.39 -5.18 15.63
N GLY A 56 13.18 -5.60 16.00
CA GLY A 56 12.62 -5.42 17.35
C GLY A 56 12.08 -4.02 17.61
N ASP A 57 11.85 -3.21 16.57
CA ASP A 57 11.23 -1.88 16.70
C ASP A 57 9.74 -1.97 17.07
N CYS A 58 9.11 -3.12 16.79
CA CYS A 58 7.76 -3.47 17.23
C CYS A 58 7.60 -4.99 17.38
N ASP A 59 6.54 -5.39 18.09
CA ASP A 59 6.18 -6.81 18.29
C ASP A 59 4.95 -7.21 17.47
N THR A 60 4.20 -6.22 17.00
CA THR A 60 3.02 -6.38 16.13
C THR A 60 2.97 -5.21 15.17
N ALA A 61 2.71 -5.48 13.90
CA ALA A 61 2.63 -4.47 12.85
C ALA A 61 1.33 -4.63 12.03
N CYS A 62 0.69 -3.51 11.70
CA CYS A 62 -0.38 -3.46 10.71
C CYS A 62 0.19 -2.85 9.43
N ALA A 63 0.17 -3.62 8.34
CA ALA A 63 0.74 -3.19 7.06
C ALA A 63 -0.26 -3.45 5.93
N GLY A 64 -0.26 -2.61 4.90
CA GLY A 64 -1.23 -2.71 3.82
C GLY A 64 -1.18 -1.52 2.88
N GLY A 65 -2.23 -1.36 2.10
CA GLY A 65 -2.38 -0.24 1.19
C GLY A 65 -3.83 0.03 0.84
N LEU A 66 -4.07 1.26 0.38
CA LEU A 66 -5.35 1.68 -0.16
C LEU A 66 -5.12 2.45 -1.46
N ASN A 67 -6.07 2.35 -2.36
CA ASN A 67 -6.14 3.12 -3.59
C ASN A 67 -7.60 3.50 -3.83
N VAL A 68 -7.88 4.80 -3.90
CA VAL A 68 -9.21 5.36 -4.21
C VAL A 68 -9.07 6.40 -5.31
N LEU A 69 -9.87 6.26 -6.36
CA LEU A 69 -9.75 6.99 -7.62
C LEU A 69 -10.76 8.14 -7.71
N THR A 70 -10.40 9.29 -7.16
CA THR A 70 -11.29 10.47 -7.14
C THR A 70 -10.94 11.55 -8.15
N ASN A 71 -9.74 11.50 -8.75
CA ASN A 71 -9.26 12.51 -9.68
C ASN A 71 -9.14 11.96 -11.13
N PRO A 72 -9.93 12.48 -12.10
CA PRO A 72 -9.87 12.07 -13.50
C PRO A 72 -8.58 12.49 -14.23
N ASP A 73 -7.83 13.47 -13.72
CA ASP A 73 -6.59 13.94 -14.34
C ASP A 73 -5.52 12.84 -14.35
N ILE A 74 -5.50 11.99 -13.32
CA ILE A 74 -4.59 10.85 -13.24
C ILE A 74 -4.92 9.82 -14.34
N PHE A 75 -6.21 9.56 -14.59
CA PHE A 75 -6.62 8.71 -15.71
C PHE A 75 -6.20 9.30 -17.05
N SER A 76 -6.42 10.59 -17.23
CA SER A 76 -6.06 11.30 -18.47
C SER A 76 -4.54 11.25 -18.72
N GLY A 77 -3.73 11.47 -17.68
CA GLY A 77 -2.28 11.38 -17.75
C GLY A 77 -1.79 9.97 -18.09
N LEU A 78 -2.31 8.95 -17.40
CA LEU A 78 -1.96 7.55 -17.65
C LEU A 78 -2.38 7.07 -19.04
N SER A 79 -3.53 7.52 -19.54
CA SER A 79 -4.00 7.23 -20.90
C SER A 79 -3.05 7.83 -21.96
N LYS A 80 -2.64 9.09 -21.78
CA LYS A 80 -1.64 9.74 -22.66
C LYS A 80 -0.28 9.05 -22.61
N GLY A 81 0.09 8.51 -21.45
CA GLY A 81 1.30 7.69 -21.27
C GLY A 81 1.16 6.23 -21.75
N GLN A 82 0.04 5.87 -22.40
CA GLN A 82 -0.22 4.53 -22.93
C GLN A 82 -0.18 3.39 -21.88
N PHE A 83 -0.41 3.72 -20.61
CA PHE A 83 -0.46 2.73 -19.53
C PHE A 83 -1.78 1.94 -19.50
N LEU A 84 -2.87 2.57 -19.94
CA LEU A 84 -4.22 2.05 -19.77
C LEU A 84 -4.72 1.27 -21.00
N SER A 85 -5.39 0.15 -20.75
CA SER A 85 -6.16 -0.56 -21.77
C SER A 85 -7.29 0.32 -22.32
N LYS A 86 -7.55 0.24 -23.62
CA LYS A 86 -8.69 0.91 -24.25
C LYS A 86 -9.93 0.03 -24.30
N THR A 87 -9.75 -1.26 -24.03
CA THR A 87 -10.76 -2.31 -24.23
C THR A 87 -11.37 -2.80 -22.91
N GLY A 88 -10.85 -2.37 -21.76
CA GLY A 88 -11.46 -2.62 -20.45
C GLY A 88 -10.46 -3.22 -19.47
N SER A 89 -10.80 -4.39 -18.91
CA SER A 89 -10.05 -5.06 -17.84
C SER A 89 -8.62 -5.47 -18.23
N CYS A 90 -7.78 -5.70 -17.22
CA CYS A 90 -6.47 -6.30 -17.39
C CYS A 90 -6.60 -7.69 -18.03
N LYS A 91 -5.96 -7.90 -19.18
CA LYS A 91 -5.91 -9.19 -19.88
C LYS A 91 -4.57 -9.87 -19.62
N THR A 92 -4.31 -10.21 -18.36
CA THR A 92 -3.01 -10.76 -17.93
C THR A 92 -2.69 -12.04 -18.71
N TYR A 93 -1.55 -12.06 -19.39
CA TYR A 93 -1.05 -13.16 -20.23
C TYR A 93 -1.85 -13.44 -21.53
N ASP A 94 -2.78 -12.56 -21.90
CA ASP A 94 -3.51 -12.67 -23.17
C ASP A 94 -2.70 -12.08 -24.34
N ASN A 95 -2.85 -12.64 -25.54
CA ASN A 95 -2.17 -12.16 -26.75
C ASN A 95 -2.60 -10.74 -27.15
N ASP A 96 -3.84 -10.36 -26.84
CA ASP A 96 -4.43 -9.08 -27.21
C ASP A 96 -4.35 -8.07 -26.04
N ALA A 97 -3.46 -8.29 -25.06
CA ALA A 97 -3.21 -7.37 -23.94
C ALA A 97 -2.68 -6.01 -24.42
N ASP A 98 -3.37 -4.93 -24.02
CA ASP A 98 -3.18 -3.55 -24.53
C ASP A 98 -2.98 -2.51 -23.42
N GLY A 99 -2.68 -2.94 -22.19
CA GLY A 99 -2.50 -2.09 -21.01
C GLY A 99 -3.27 -2.62 -19.79
N TYR A 100 -3.27 -1.86 -18.69
CA TYR A 100 -3.98 -2.23 -17.46
C TYR A 100 -5.25 -1.39 -17.25
N CYS A 101 -6.16 -1.90 -16.41
CA CYS A 101 -7.33 -1.17 -15.92
C CYS A 101 -7.09 -0.75 -14.47
N ARG A 102 -7.36 0.52 -14.13
CA ARG A 102 -7.24 0.99 -12.74
C ARG A 102 -8.38 0.41 -11.91
N GLY A 103 -8.11 0.09 -10.65
CA GLY A 103 -9.12 -0.38 -9.71
C GLY A 103 -8.97 0.25 -8.34
N ASP A 104 -10.09 0.42 -7.65
CA ASP A 104 -10.15 0.82 -6.24
C ASP A 104 -9.96 -0.40 -5.33
N GLY A 105 -9.36 -0.19 -4.17
CA GLY A 105 -9.19 -1.26 -3.20
C GLY A 105 -8.47 -0.82 -1.94
N SER A 106 -8.73 -1.53 -0.84
CA SER A 106 -8.02 -1.38 0.42
C SER A 106 -7.81 -2.76 1.03
N GLY A 107 -6.64 -3.00 1.60
CA GLY A 107 -6.31 -4.25 2.26
C GLY A 107 -5.18 -4.07 3.25
N SER A 108 -5.25 -4.83 4.34
CA SER A 108 -4.22 -4.85 5.38
C SER A 108 -4.02 -6.26 5.92
N VAL A 109 -2.84 -6.48 6.48
CA VAL A 109 -2.44 -7.67 7.22
C VAL A 109 -1.90 -7.25 8.58
N VAL A 110 -2.15 -8.10 9.59
CA VAL A 110 -1.52 -7.98 10.91
C VAL A 110 -0.39 -8.99 10.96
N LEU A 111 0.81 -8.51 11.29
CA LEU A 111 2.05 -9.27 11.26
C LEU A 111 2.66 -9.29 12.66
N LYS A 112 3.23 -10.43 13.02
CA LYS A 112 4.04 -10.65 14.23
C LYS A 112 5.20 -11.56 13.87
N ARG A 113 6.24 -11.59 14.71
CA ARG A 113 7.23 -12.68 14.64
C ARG A 113 6.52 -14.00 14.90
N TYR A 114 6.92 -15.05 14.18
CA TYR A 114 6.24 -16.34 14.21
C TYR A 114 6.17 -16.95 15.61
N GLU A 115 7.25 -16.82 16.38
CA GLU A 115 7.32 -17.26 17.77
C GLU A 115 6.33 -16.53 18.69
N ASP A 116 6.18 -15.21 18.53
CA ASP A 116 5.22 -14.40 19.29
C ASP A 116 3.76 -14.74 18.92
N ALA A 117 3.51 -15.05 17.65
CA ALA A 117 2.19 -15.49 17.19
C ALA A 117 1.81 -16.86 17.78
N ILE A 118 2.77 -17.79 17.89
CA ILE A 118 2.57 -19.09 18.55
C ILE A 118 2.31 -18.88 20.05
N ALA A 119 3.14 -18.07 20.72
CA ALA A 119 3.03 -17.84 22.16
C ALA A 119 1.66 -17.26 22.54
N ASP A 120 1.15 -16.33 21.74
CA ASP A 120 -0.14 -15.68 21.96
C ASP A 120 -1.33 -16.50 21.44
N LYS A 121 -1.07 -17.65 20.78
CA LYS A 121 -2.08 -18.54 20.18
C LYS A 121 -2.93 -17.84 19.12
N ASP A 122 -2.29 -17.01 18.31
CA ASP A 122 -2.92 -16.30 17.20
C ASP A 122 -3.35 -17.26 16.08
N ASN A 123 -4.34 -16.85 15.28
CA ASN A 123 -4.72 -17.56 14.07
C ASN A 123 -3.76 -17.22 12.92
N ILE A 124 -2.82 -18.12 12.63
CA ILE A 124 -1.78 -17.91 11.62
C ILE A 124 -2.31 -18.31 10.23
N LEU A 125 -2.54 -17.31 9.37
CA LEU A 125 -3.04 -17.52 8.00
C LEU A 125 -1.93 -17.88 6.99
N GLY A 126 -0.68 -17.53 7.31
CA GLY A 126 0.48 -17.73 6.45
C GLY A 126 1.75 -17.21 7.10
N CYS A 127 2.90 -17.48 6.48
CA CYS A 127 4.21 -17.03 6.96
C CYS A 127 4.98 -16.34 5.83
N ILE A 128 5.50 -15.14 6.11
CA ILE A 128 6.42 -14.43 5.23
C ILE A 128 7.82 -14.88 5.59
N LEU A 129 8.45 -15.64 4.69
CA LEU A 129 9.79 -16.20 4.92
C LEU A 129 10.89 -15.16 4.70
N ASP A 130 10.70 -14.29 3.72
CA ASP A 130 11.65 -13.25 3.33
C ASP A 130 10.94 -12.12 2.58
N ALA A 131 11.56 -10.94 2.55
CA ALA A 131 11.09 -9.78 1.80
C ALA A 131 12.27 -8.96 1.27
N ALA A 132 12.32 -8.77 -0.05
CA ALA A 132 13.40 -8.06 -0.73
C ALA A 132 12.84 -7.01 -1.71
N THR A 133 13.64 -5.98 -1.97
CA THR A 133 13.35 -4.93 -2.95
C THR A 133 14.62 -4.60 -3.73
N ASN A 134 14.47 -4.28 -5.01
CA ASN A 134 15.51 -3.70 -5.86
C ASN A 134 14.93 -2.54 -6.70
N HIS A 135 15.68 -2.08 -7.70
CA HIS A 135 15.22 -1.06 -8.63
C HIS A 135 15.68 -1.39 -10.05
N SER A 136 14.83 -1.16 -11.05
CA SER A 136 15.15 -1.33 -12.47
C SER A 136 15.98 -0.16 -13.00
N ALA A 137 17.17 0.06 -12.43
CA ALA A 137 18.02 1.22 -12.73
C ALA A 137 18.51 1.26 -14.18
N GLU A 138 18.65 0.08 -14.81
CA GLU A 138 19.18 -0.07 -16.17
C GLU A 138 18.08 -0.16 -17.24
N ALA A 139 16.83 0.17 -16.89
CA ALA A 139 15.72 0.12 -17.84
C ALA A 139 15.88 1.19 -18.93
N VAL A 140 15.66 0.79 -20.19
CA VAL A 140 15.59 1.68 -21.36
C VAL A 140 14.16 1.72 -21.87
N SER A 141 13.64 2.93 -22.14
CA SER A 141 12.29 3.19 -22.65
C SER A 141 12.24 3.15 -24.18
#